data_AF-A0A3C1KMB1-F1
#
_entry.id   AF-A0A3C1KMB1-F1
#
_cell.length_a   1.000
_cell.length_b   1.000
_cell.length_c   1.000
_cell.angle_alpha   90.00
_cell.angle_beta   90.00
_cell.angle_gamma   90.00
#
_symmetry.space_group_name_H-M   'P 1'
#
loop_
_entity.id
_entity.type
_entity.pdbx_description
1 polymer ?
#
loop_
_entity_poly.entity_id
_entity_poly.type
_entity_poly.pdbx_seq_one_letter_code
_entity_poly.pdbx_strand_id
1 'polypeptide(L)'
;MPLSSPTDHIDTADSRPRAWLLSAYRADSHAAWADWLLASQPQFNWQRLELPGRHFAWRIRGNPLSWLDALPLEQPDLIVATSMVDLATLKGLHP
;
A
#
# COMPACT_ATOMS: atom_id res chain seq x y z
N MET A 1 8.70 50.65 5.08
CA MET A 1 8.50 49.24 5.46
C MET A 1 7.16 48.78 4.90
N PRO A 2 7.12 47.99 3.81
CA PRO A 2 5.93 47.22 3.50
C PRO A 2 5.99 45.87 4.23
N LEU A 3 4.87 45.47 4.79
CA LEU A 3 4.66 44.19 5.46
C LEU A 3 4.68 43.10 4.38
N SER A 4 5.65 42.19 4.43
CA SER A 4 5.68 41.01 3.55
C SER A 4 4.49 40.11 3.87
N SER A 5 3.62 39.89 2.89
CA SER A 5 2.57 38.87 2.96
C SER A 5 3.18 37.49 3.17
N PRO A 6 2.61 36.63 4.04
CA PRO A 6 3.03 35.24 4.11
C PRO A 6 2.64 34.56 2.78
N THR A 7 3.63 34.02 2.09
CA THR A 7 3.41 33.12 0.96
C THR A 7 2.70 31.89 1.50
N ASP A 8 1.41 31.75 1.18
CA ASP A 8 0.70 30.48 1.30
C ASP A 8 1.51 29.43 0.52
N HIS A 9 2.19 28.54 1.25
CA HIS A 9 2.64 27.29 0.67
C HIS A 9 1.39 26.48 0.36
N ILE A 10 0.89 26.62 -0.87
CA ILE A 10 -0.13 25.72 -1.42
C ILE A 10 0.51 24.33 -1.44
N ASP A 11 0.03 23.47 -0.56
CA ASP A 11 0.32 22.04 -0.55
C ASP A 11 -0.25 21.47 -1.85
N THR A 12 0.56 21.43 -2.91
CA THR A 12 0.21 20.76 -4.16
C THR A 12 0.00 19.29 -3.81
N ALA A 13 -1.26 18.87 -3.72
CA ALA A 13 -1.62 17.47 -3.57
C ALA A 13 -0.74 16.63 -4.52
N ASP A 14 -0.02 15.65 -3.97
CA ASP A 14 0.89 14.79 -4.70
C ASP A 14 0.15 14.20 -5.91
N SER A 15 0.51 14.67 -7.11
CA SER A 15 -0.19 14.33 -8.36
C SER A 15 0.22 12.97 -8.91
N ARG A 16 1.12 12.26 -8.22
CA ARG A 16 1.54 10.92 -8.60
C ARG A 16 0.37 9.93 -8.44
N PRO A 17 0.19 9.00 -9.40
CA PRO A 17 -0.82 7.95 -9.29
C PRO A 17 -0.58 7.11 -8.04
N ARG A 18 -1.67 6.74 -7.37
CA ARG A 18 -1.66 6.01 -6.11
C ARG A 18 -1.59 4.52 -6.40
N ALA A 19 -0.60 3.86 -5.82
CA ALA A 19 -0.40 2.42 -6.01
C ALA A 19 -0.38 1.70 -4.68
N TRP A 20 -1.10 0.58 -4.58
CA TRP A 20 -1.04 -0.31 -3.42
C TRP A 20 -0.15 -1.51 -3.70
N LEU A 21 0.73 -1.82 -2.76
CA LEU A 21 1.43 -3.09 -2.69
C LEU A 21 0.85 -3.94 -1.57
N LEU A 22 0.22 -5.06 -1.93
CA LEU A 22 -0.33 -6.04 -1.00
C LEU A 22 0.62 -7.25 -0.89
N SER A 23 1.17 -7.50 0.29
CA SER A 23 1.97 -8.71 0.56
C SER A 23 1.48 -9.42 1.82
N ALA A 24 0.81 -10.56 1.64
CA ALA A 24 0.25 -11.33 2.75
C ALA A 24 1.32 -11.97 3.67
N TYR A 25 2.60 -11.93 3.28
CA TYR A 25 3.67 -12.58 4.01
C TYR A 25 5.03 -11.93 3.73
N ARG A 26 5.49 -11.09 4.65
CA ARG A 26 6.78 -10.40 4.58
C ARG A 26 7.91 -11.24 5.18
N ALA A 27 8.24 -12.35 4.54
CA ALA A 27 9.51 -13.05 4.78
C ALA A 27 10.67 -12.33 4.05
N ASP A 28 11.92 -12.69 4.35
CA ASP A 28 13.11 -11.95 3.89
C ASP A 28 13.15 -11.73 2.36
N SER A 29 12.84 -12.76 1.57
CA SER A 29 12.79 -12.63 0.10
C SER A 29 11.66 -11.71 -0.39
N HIS A 30 10.53 -11.73 0.30
CA HIS A 30 9.37 -10.88 -0.03
C HIS A 30 9.64 -9.43 0.37
N ALA A 31 10.26 -9.22 1.53
CA ALA A 31 10.72 -7.92 1.99
C ALA A 31 11.68 -7.29 0.98
N ALA A 32 12.73 -8.01 0.59
CA ALA A 32 13.72 -7.51 -0.35
C ALA A 32 13.09 -7.15 -1.71
N TRP A 33 12.18 -7.98 -2.22
CA TRP A 33 11.46 -7.70 -3.46
C TRP A 33 10.55 -6.48 -3.33
N ALA A 34 9.77 -6.37 -2.25
CA ALA A 34 8.87 -5.24 -2.01
C ALA A 34 9.63 -3.93 -1.85
N ASP A 35 10.77 -3.95 -1.16
CA ASP A 35 11.66 -2.80 -0.97
C ASP A 35 12.26 -2.35 -2.30
N TRP A 36 12.77 -3.29 -3.10
CA TRP A 36 13.28 -2.98 -4.45
C TRP A 36 12.19 -2.41 -5.36
N LEU A 37 10.99 -3.01 -5.39
CA LEU A 37 9.90 -2.58 -6.26
C LEU A 37 9.54 -1.11 -6.01
N LEU A 38 9.27 -0.75 -4.75
CA LEU A 38 8.91 0.61 -4.37
C LEU A 38 10.04 1.61 -4.70
N ALA A 39 11.28 1.25 -4.39
CA ALA A 39 12.43 2.10 -4.67
C ALA A 39 12.68 2.29 -6.18
N SER A 40 12.39 1.26 -7.00
CA SER A 40 12.58 1.31 -8.45
C SER A 40 11.51 2.11 -9.19
N GLN A 41 10.34 2.34 -8.57
CA GLN A 41 9.19 3.01 -9.19
C GLN A 41 8.75 4.27 -8.41
N PRO A 42 9.60 5.30 -8.28
CA PRO A 42 9.31 6.49 -7.47
C PRO A 42 8.22 7.40 -8.06
N GLN A 43 7.79 7.14 -9.31
CA GLN A 43 6.72 7.88 -9.97
C GLN A 43 5.32 7.57 -9.42
N PHE A 44 5.16 6.54 -8.61
CA PHE A 44 3.91 6.24 -7.90
C PHE A 44 3.99 6.71 -6.44
N ASN A 45 2.85 7.12 -5.91
CA ASN A 45 2.68 7.27 -4.48
C ASN A 45 2.29 5.91 -3.89
N TRP A 46 3.28 5.19 -3.37
CA TRP A 46 3.11 3.82 -2.89
C TRP A 46 2.55 3.79 -1.48
N GLN A 47 1.48 3.03 -1.32
CA GLN A 47 1.04 2.55 -0.03
C GLN A 47 1.26 1.05 0.08
N ARG A 48 1.90 0.66 1.18
CA ARG A 48 2.34 -0.72 1.42
C ARG A 48 1.50 -1.35 2.52
N LEU A 49 0.89 -2.49 2.22
CA LEU A 49 0.07 -3.28 3.13
C LEU A 49 0.68 -4.67 3.22
N GLU A 50 1.38 -4.93 4.32
CA GLU A 50 2.11 -6.18 4.53
C GLU A 50 1.74 -6.84 5.84
N LEU A 51 1.77 -8.17 5.87
CA LEU A 51 1.64 -8.92 7.11
C LEU A 51 2.98 -9.57 7.48
N PRO A 52 3.38 -9.59 8.78
CA PRO A 52 4.70 -10.10 9.20
C PRO A 52 5.01 -11.54 8.74
N GLY A 53 6.23 -11.90 8.38
CA GLY A 53 6.60 -13.27 7.94
C GLY A 53 6.53 -14.38 9.00
N ARG A 54 5.37 -14.60 9.65
CA ARG A 54 5.08 -15.66 10.62
C ARG A 54 3.70 -16.27 10.38
N HIS A 55 3.46 -17.47 10.92
CA HIS A 55 2.18 -18.19 10.83
C HIS A 55 1.68 -18.40 9.39
N PHE A 56 2.55 -18.84 8.48
CA PHE A 56 2.27 -18.93 7.04
C PHE A 56 0.91 -19.54 6.68
N ALA A 57 0.56 -20.71 7.25
CA ALA A 57 -0.71 -21.39 6.96
C ALA A 57 -1.95 -20.53 7.29
N TRP A 58 -1.87 -19.71 8.34
CA TRP A 58 -2.93 -18.77 8.71
C TRP A 58 -2.97 -17.56 7.77
N ARG A 59 -1.82 -17.15 7.23
CA ARG A 59 -1.69 -15.94 6.40
C ARG A 59 -2.17 -16.11 4.97
N ILE A 60 -2.00 -17.30 4.40
CA ILE A 60 -2.42 -17.53 3.01
C ILE A 60 -3.95 -17.50 2.84
N ARG A 61 -4.72 -17.79 3.90
CA ARG A 61 -6.20 -17.74 3.88
C ARG A 61 -6.79 -16.59 4.70
N GLY A 62 -6.10 -16.14 5.73
CA GLY A 62 -6.60 -15.12 6.66
C GLY A 62 -6.16 -13.69 6.34
N ASN A 63 -5.46 -13.46 5.22
CA ASN A 63 -4.97 -12.11 4.91
C ASN A 63 -6.10 -11.08 4.70
N PRO A 64 -7.25 -11.37 4.06
CA PRO A 64 -8.29 -10.36 3.89
C PRO A 64 -8.87 -9.92 5.25
N LEU A 65 -9.11 -10.87 6.15
CA LEU A 65 -9.58 -10.59 7.51
C LEU A 65 -8.56 -9.80 8.33
N SER A 66 -7.27 -10.05 8.13
CA SER A 66 -6.20 -9.31 8.81
C SER A 66 -6.13 -7.84 8.39
N TRP A 67 -6.71 -7.49 7.24
CA TRP A 67 -6.73 -6.14 6.69
C TRP A 67 -8.09 -5.46 6.72
N LEU A 68 -9.13 -6.10 7.26
CA LEU A 68 -10.51 -5.59 7.24
C LEU A 68 -10.63 -4.13 7.71
N ASP A 69 -9.91 -3.76 8.76
CA ASP A 69 -9.93 -2.39 9.30
C ASP A 69 -8.67 -1.58 8.94
N ALA A 70 -7.74 -2.18 8.18
CA ALA A 70 -6.44 -1.60 7.85
C ALA A 70 -6.34 -1.14 6.39
N LEU A 71 -7.32 -1.49 5.54
CA LEU A 71 -7.36 -0.97 4.17
C LEU A 71 -7.72 0.51 4.18
N PRO A 72 -7.05 1.33 3.37
CA PRO A 72 -7.39 2.73 3.23
C PRO A 72 -8.76 2.90 2.57
N LEU A 73 -9.46 3.96 2.97
CA LEU A 73 -10.75 4.33 2.39
C LEU A 73 -10.64 4.78 0.92
N GLU A 74 -9.48 5.30 0.53
CA GLU A 74 -9.25 5.88 -0.78
C GLU A 74 -8.80 4.80 -1.77
N GLN A 75 -9.49 4.70 -2.92
CA GLN A 75 -9.15 3.67 -3.91
C GLN A 75 -7.83 3.98 -4.63
N PRO A 76 -6.97 2.98 -4.86
CA PRO A 76 -5.75 3.16 -5.64
C PRO A 76 -6.06 3.14 -7.14
N ASP A 77 -5.19 3.78 -7.93
CA ASP A 77 -5.20 3.66 -9.39
C ASP A 77 -4.62 2.31 -9.85
N LEU A 78 -3.75 1.72 -9.03
CA LEU A 78 -3.04 0.47 -9.32
C LEU A 78 -2.92 -0.42 -8.06
N ILE A 79 -3.12 -1.73 -8.21
CA ILE A 79 -2.82 -2.72 -7.19
C ILE A 79 -1.78 -3.70 -7.71
N VAL A 80 -0.72 -3.89 -6.93
CA VAL A 80 0.24 -4.99 -7.06
C VAL A 80 0.05 -5.91 -5.86
N ALA A 81 -0.26 -7.18 -6.10
CA ALA A 81 -0.47 -8.15 -5.04
C ALA A 81 0.41 -9.38 -5.26
N THR A 82 1.01 -9.90 -4.18
CA THR A 82 1.70 -11.20 -4.25
C THR A 82 0.68 -12.33 -4.40
N SER A 83 1.10 -13.46 -4.98
CA SER A 83 0.22 -14.62 -5.26
C SER A 83 -0.46 -15.22 -4.03
N MET A 84 -0.02 -14.87 -2.82
CA MET A 84 -0.61 -15.31 -1.55
C MET A 84 -1.77 -14.44 -1.09
N VAL A 85 -2.00 -13.29 -1.71
CA VAL A 85 -3.10 -12.38 -1.38
C VAL A 85 -4.39 -12.92 -2.00
N ASP A 86 -5.41 -13.13 -1.19
CA ASP A 86 -6.75 -13.46 -1.68
C ASP A 86 -7.49 -12.16 -2.06
N LEU A 87 -7.19 -11.68 -3.26
CA LEU A 87 -7.72 -10.42 -3.78
C LEU A 87 -9.24 -10.48 -4.01
N ALA A 88 -9.78 -11.65 -4.33
CA ALA A 88 -11.21 -11.83 -4.58
C ALA A 88 -12.02 -11.63 -3.30
N THR A 89 -11.59 -12.25 -2.20
CA THR A 89 -12.21 -12.05 -0.89
C THR A 89 -12.01 -10.61 -0.40
N LEU A 90 -10.83 -10.02 -0.59
CA LEU A 90 -10.56 -8.62 -0.22
C LEU A 90 -11.55 -7.67 -0.92
N LYS A 91 -11.73 -7.82 -2.23
CA LYS A 91 -12.70 -7.03 -3.02
C LYS A 91 -14.14 -7.28 -2.59
N GLY A 92 -14.49 -8.50 -2.20
CA GLY A 92 -15.82 -8.83 -1.69
C GLY A 92 -16.13 -8.15 -0.35
N LEU A 93 -15.12 -7.95 0.50
CA LEU A 93 -15.24 -7.27 1.79
C LEU A 93 -15.20 -5.74 1.66
N HIS A 94 -14.54 -5.22 0.62
CA HIS A 94 -14.40 -3.79 0.34
C HIS A 94 -14.81 -3.49 -1.12
N PRO A 95 -16.12 -3.33 -1.38
CA PRO A 95 -16.66 -3.12 -2.73
C PRO A 95 -16.37 -1.73 -3.31
#